data_AF-A0A970H1X5-F1
#
_entry.id   AF-A0A970H1X5-F1
#
_cell.length_a   1.000
_cell.length_b   1.000
_cell.length_c   1.000
_cell.angle_alpha   90.00
_cell.angle_beta   90.00
_cell.angle_gamma   90.00
#
_symmetry.space_group_name_H-M   'P 1'
#
loop_
_entity.id
_entity.type
_entity.pdbx_description
1 polymer ?
#
loop_
_entity_poly.entity_id
_entity_poly.type
_entity_poly.pdbx_seq_one_letter_code
_entity_poly.pdbx_strand_id
1 'polypeptide(L)'
;MMLNIYIYDGTYHGLLTCCFDAWKDKDIYSIRSKEENKSVNLLENVVYVETDNEKAERIIKWVGKEAGYEVQRKLYRVFLTEHPDRGMYILRYLKLLDKLGRNVENHLYDDDVRNINKLSRMHASETHRLYGFVRFEVAGNNILYARIEPDFNQLEVIAPYFADRYNSHLWIIHDLARNMAAIFNGSEYIITEYHGNMLDNESRTEISFQKMWIEYLNALTIKERLNLDLQKQKVPLKTRKHLTEFKLKSKN
;
A
#
# COMPACT_ATOMS: atom_id res chain seq x y z
N MET A 1 -23.25 -21.97 18.62
CA MET A 1 -22.16 -21.12 19.13
C MET A 1 -22.10 -19.91 18.22
N MET A 2 -22.26 -18.70 18.74
CA MET A 2 -22.18 -17.50 17.90
C MET A 2 -20.72 -17.20 17.59
N LEU A 3 -20.45 -16.78 16.36
CA LEU A 3 -19.10 -16.47 15.88
C LEU A 3 -18.80 -15.00 16.16
N ASN A 4 -17.68 -14.71 16.83
CA ASN A 4 -17.30 -13.34 17.18
C ASN A 4 -16.55 -12.67 16.03
N ILE A 5 -17.01 -11.47 15.64
CA ILE A 5 -16.35 -10.61 14.66
C ILE A 5 -15.92 -9.32 15.34
N TYR A 6 -14.61 -9.07 15.36
CA TYR A 6 -14.04 -7.87 15.96
C TYR A 6 -13.92 -6.78 14.91
N ILE A 7 -14.48 -5.60 15.19
CA ILE A 7 -14.47 -4.47 14.27
C ILE A 7 -13.66 -3.31 14.85
N TYR A 8 -12.69 -2.81 14.08
CA TYR A 8 -11.87 -1.65 14.42
C TYR A 8 -12.07 -0.50 13.44
N ASP A 9 -11.53 0.66 13.79
CA ASP A 9 -11.67 1.93 13.07
C ASP A 9 -10.93 2.04 11.73
N GLY A 10 -10.25 0.99 11.27
CA GLY A 10 -9.45 1.00 10.04
C GLY A 10 -7.98 1.34 10.26
N THR A 11 -7.56 1.75 11.45
CA THR A 11 -6.15 2.06 11.76
C THR A 11 -5.34 0.80 12.13
N TYR A 12 -4.02 0.86 11.97
CA TYR A 12 -3.14 -0.25 12.38
C TYR A 12 -3.21 -0.49 13.89
N HIS A 13 -3.28 0.57 14.70
CA HIS A 13 -3.41 0.48 16.15
C HIS A 13 -4.75 -0.15 16.55
N GLY A 14 -5.85 0.18 15.87
CA GLY A 14 -7.14 -0.47 16.06
C GLY A 14 -7.07 -1.97 15.77
N LEU A 15 -6.40 -2.37 14.68
CA LEU A 15 -6.21 -3.78 14.36
C LEU A 15 -5.42 -4.53 15.44
N LEU A 16 -4.34 -3.94 15.93
CA LEU A 16 -3.53 -4.53 17.00
C LEU A 16 -4.30 -4.60 18.32
N THR A 17 -5.15 -3.62 18.60
CA THR A 17 -6.05 -3.65 19.77
C THR A 17 -7.00 -4.83 19.69
N CYS A 18 -7.63 -5.06 18.52
CA CYS A 18 -8.44 -6.27 18.29
C CYS A 18 -7.64 -7.56 18.51
N CYS A 19 -6.38 -7.60 18.04
CA CYS A 19 -5.53 -8.77 18.25
C CYS A 19 -5.24 -9.01 19.74
N PHE A 20 -5.04 -7.93 20.51
CA PHE A 20 -4.84 -7.99 21.96
C PHE A 20 -6.08 -8.53 22.69
N ASP A 21 -7.26 -7.97 22.38
CA ASP A 21 -8.50 -8.31 23.07
C ASP A 21 -9.00 -9.71 22.69
N ALA A 22 -8.88 -10.08 21.41
CA ALA A 22 -9.27 -11.40 20.92
C ALA A 22 -8.22 -12.50 21.19
N TRP A 23 -7.15 -12.22 21.94
CA TRP A 23 -6.05 -13.16 22.13
C TRP A 23 -6.50 -14.51 22.71
N LYS A 24 -7.40 -14.46 23.69
CA LYS A 24 -7.94 -15.65 24.38
C LYS A 24 -9.33 -16.06 23.88
N ASP A 25 -9.89 -15.32 22.93
CA ASP A 25 -11.19 -15.67 22.35
C ASP A 25 -11.06 -16.95 21.52
N LYS A 26 -11.88 -17.94 21.84
CA LYS A 26 -11.94 -19.24 21.15
C LYS A 26 -12.97 -19.25 20.02
N ASP A 27 -13.93 -18.33 20.07
CA ASP A 27 -15.05 -18.24 19.14
C ASP A 27 -14.84 -17.12 18.10
N ILE A 28 -13.64 -16.51 18.09
CA ILE A 28 -13.23 -15.54 17.09
C ILE A 28 -13.26 -16.15 15.69
N TYR A 29 -13.99 -15.47 14.81
CA TYR A 29 -14.12 -15.83 13.42
C TYR A 29 -13.36 -14.87 12.50
N SER A 30 -13.44 -13.57 12.76
CA SER A 30 -12.85 -12.56 11.88
C SER A 30 -12.50 -11.27 12.62
N ILE A 31 -11.50 -10.54 12.10
CA ILE A 31 -11.19 -9.17 12.50
C ILE A 31 -11.24 -8.31 11.23
N ARG A 32 -12.09 -7.29 11.23
CA ARG A 32 -12.38 -6.45 10.05
C ARG A 32 -12.37 -4.97 10.41
N SER A 33 -12.03 -4.11 9.47
CA SER A 33 -12.25 -2.67 9.62
C SER A 33 -13.74 -2.33 9.44
N LYS A 34 -14.18 -1.17 9.94
CA LYS A 34 -15.54 -0.65 9.74
C LYS A 34 -15.93 -0.59 8.25
N GLU A 35 -15.00 -0.20 7.38
CA GLU A 35 -15.22 -0.05 5.93
C GLU A 35 -15.46 -1.40 5.22
N GLU A 36 -14.85 -2.47 5.72
CA GLU A 36 -15.00 -3.82 5.19
C GLU A 36 -16.30 -4.48 5.66
N ASN A 37 -16.84 -4.06 6.80
CA ASN A 37 -18.02 -4.66 7.39
C ASN A 37 -19.32 -4.08 6.81
N LYS A 38 -19.62 -4.41 5.55
CA LYS A 38 -20.79 -3.89 4.82
C LYS A 38 -22.08 -4.69 5.03
N SER A 39 -22.03 -5.88 5.64
CA SER A 39 -23.21 -6.70 5.94
C SER A 39 -22.96 -7.54 7.18
N VAL A 40 -23.86 -7.43 8.18
CA VAL A 40 -23.85 -8.25 9.38
C VAL A 40 -24.86 -9.38 9.21
N ASN A 41 -24.42 -10.63 9.35
CA ASN A 41 -25.34 -11.77 9.35
C ASN A 41 -25.97 -11.94 10.74
N LEU A 42 -27.20 -12.46 10.80
CA LEU A 42 -27.95 -12.68 12.05
C LEU A 42 -27.26 -13.63 13.06
N LEU A 43 -26.27 -14.40 12.59
CA LEU A 43 -25.53 -15.40 13.37
C LEU A 43 -24.16 -14.90 13.86
N GLU A 44 -23.81 -13.65 13.55
CA GLU A 44 -22.54 -13.03 13.90
C GLU A 44 -22.70 -12.18 15.17
N ASN A 45 -21.84 -12.39 16.16
CA ASN A 45 -21.73 -11.49 17.30
C ASN A 45 -20.66 -10.44 16.98
N VAL A 46 -21.08 -9.20 16.81
CA VAL A 46 -20.18 -8.11 16.42
C VAL A 46 -19.66 -7.40 17.67
N VAL A 47 -18.35 -7.43 17.86
CA VAL A 47 -17.64 -6.76 18.94
C VAL A 47 -16.93 -5.53 18.35
N TYR A 48 -17.45 -4.34 18.66
CA TYR A 48 -16.77 -3.09 18.30
C TYR A 48 -15.65 -2.82 19.30
N VAL A 49 -14.44 -2.65 18.80
CA VAL A 49 -13.26 -2.35 19.61
C VAL A 49 -12.84 -0.91 19.39
N GLU A 50 -12.73 -0.17 20.48
CA GLU A 50 -12.13 1.17 20.49
C GLU A 50 -10.60 1.04 20.48
N THR A 51 -9.94 1.86 19.66
CA THR A 51 -8.48 1.83 19.52
C THR A 51 -7.80 2.24 20.82
N ASP A 52 -6.98 1.33 21.36
CA ASP A 52 -6.18 1.53 22.57
C ASP A 52 -4.70 1.53 22.18
N ASN A 53 -4.11 2.73 22.18
CA ASN A 53 -2.72 2.92 21.80
C ASN A 53 -1.74 2.19 22.72
N GLU A 54 -2.06 2.00 24.00
CA GLU A 54 -1.18 1.29 24.92
C GLU A 54 -1.14 -0.21 24.60
N LYS A 55 -2.30 -0.81 24.30
CA LYS A 55 -2.38 -2.22 23.87
C LYS A 55 -1.66 -2.45 22.55
N ALA A 56 -1.88 -1.57 21.56
CA ALA A 56 -1.21 -1.64 20.27
C ALA A 56 0.32 -1.54 20.42
N GLU A 57 0.81 -0.55 21.18
CA GLU A 57 2.24 -0.35 21.44
C GLU A 57 2.88 -1.51 22.19
N ARG A 58 2.14 -2.17 23.10
CA ARG A 58 2.62 -3.40 23.75
C ARG A 58 2.90 -4.50 22.73
N ILE A 59 2.00 -4.72 21.78
CA ILE A 59 2.21 -5.70 20.71
C ILE A 59 3.39 -5.28 19.83
N ILE A 60 3.46 -4.02 19.40
CA ILE A 60 4.55 -3.52 18.56
C ILE A 60 5.89 -3.78 19.26
N LYS A 61 6.08 -3.27 20.48
CA LYS A 61 7.34 -3.43 21.24
C LYS A 61 7.69 -4.89 21.48
N TRP A 62 6.69 -5.73 21.79
CA TRP A 62 6.88 -7.16 21.99
C TRP A 62 7.35 -7.86 20.70
N VAL A 63 6.71 -7.62 19.55
CA VAL A 63 7.15 -8.18 18.26
C VAL A 63 8.57 -7.73 17.92
N GLY A 64 8.88 -6.46 18.16
CA GLY A 64 10.22 -5.90 17.94
C GLY A 64 11.29 -6.59 18.78
N LYS A 65 10.97 -6.92 20.04
CA LYS A 65 11.85 -7.65 20.93
C LYS A 65 12.02 -9.12 20.51
N GLU A 66 10.93 -9.83 20.22
CA GLU A 66 10.95 -11.28 19.97
C GLU A 66 11.44 -11.65 18.58
N ALA A 67 11.14 -10.86 17.55
CA ALA A 67 11.45 -11.18 16.16
C ALA A 67 12.18 -10.08 15.38
N GLY A 68 12.26 -8.87 15.93
CA GLY A 68 12.98 -7.74 15.33
C GLY A 68 12.11 -6.84 14.45
N TYR A 69 12.70 -5.70 14.08
CA TYR A 69 12.05 -4.64 13.30
C TYR A 69 11.52 -5.10 11.93
N GLU A 70 12.22 -6.04 11.29
CA GLU A 70 11.79 -6.59 9.99
C GLU A 70 10.44 -7.29 10.06
N VAL A 71 10.12 -7.96 11.19
CA VAL A 71 8.81 -8.59 11.38
C VAL A 71 7.74 -7.55 11.68
N GLN A 72 8.03 -6.51 12.47
CA GLN A 72 7.09 -5.39 12.64
C GLN A 72 6.73 -4.77 11.28
N ARG A 73 7.75 -4.44 10.47
CA ARG A 73 7.56 -3.87 9.13
C ARG A 73 6.79 -4.82 8.21
N LYS A 74 7.03 -6.13 8.32
CA LYS A 74 6.30 -7.15 7.57
C LYS A 74 4.80 -7.12 7.89
N LEU A 75 4.44 -7.14 9.17
CA LEU A 75 3.04 -7.10 9.61
C LEU A 75 2.36 -5.79 9.21
N TYR A 76 3.10 -4.67 9.27
CA TYR A 76 2.60 -3.38 8.80
C TYR A 76 2.30 -3.38 7.29
N ARG A 77 3.19 -3.94 6.47
CA ARG A 77 2.94 -4.11 5.03
C ARG A 77 1.71 -4.98 4.75
N VAL A 78 1.49 -6.03 5.56
CA VAL A 78 0.28 -6.86 5.44
C VAL A 78 -0.96 -6.07 5.82
N PHE A 79 -0.89 -5.21 6.82
CA PHE A 79 -1.99 -4.29 7.13
C PHE A 79 -2.34 -3.41 5.92
N LEU A 80 -1.32 -2.83 5.26
CA LEU A 80 -1.47 -1.97 4.09
C LEU A 80 -1.93 -2.68 2.80
N THR A 81 -1.99 -4.02 2.78
CA THR A 81 -2.52 -4.75 1.60
C THR A 81 -4.03 -4.73 1.52
N GLU A 82 -4.71 -4.28 2.58
CA GLU A 82 -6.17 -4.24 2.65
C GLU A 82 -6.83 -5.62 2.37
N HIS A 83 -6.10 -6.71 2.58
CA HIS A 83 -6.63 -8.05 2.36
C HIS A 83 -7.76 -8.35 3.37
N PRO A 84 -8.89 -8.94 2.94
CA PRO A 84 -10.06 -9.16 3.81
C PRO A 84 -9.74 -9.98 5.07
N ASP A 85 -8.87 -10.99 4.94
CA ASP A 85 -8.47 -11.85 6.06
C ASP A 85 -7.21 -11.37 6.81
N ARG A 86 -6.69 -10.17 6.51
CA ARG A 86 -5.41 -9.71 7.06
C ARG A 86 -5.38 -9.71 8.59
N GLY A 87 -6.49 -9.35 9.22
CA GLY A 87 -6.57 -9.29 10.68
C GLY A 87 -6.43 -10.66 11.32
N MET A 88 -7.05 -11.69 10.73
CA MET A 88 -6.92 -13.06 11.20
C MET A 88 -5.53 -13.64 10.92
N TYR A 89 -4.94 -13.36 9.76
CA TYR A 89 -3.56 -13.76 9.47
C TYR A 89 -2.58 -13.15 10.47
N ILE A 90 -2.74 -11.86 10.79
CA ILE A 90 -1.89 -11.17 11.77
C ILE A 90 -2.10 -11.78 13.16
N LEU A 91 -3.33 -11.96 13.64
CA LEU A 91 -3.60 -12.57 14.95
C LEU A 91 -2.96 -13.96 15.08
N ARG A 92 -3.17 -14.84 14.10
CA ARG A 92 -2.64 -16.21 14.14
C ARG A 92 -1.11 -16.22 14.05
N TYR A 93 -0.53 -15.35 13.23
CA TYR A 93 0.92 -15.17 13.18
C TYR A 93 1.48 -14.70 14.54
N LEU A 94 0.83 -13.74 15.21
CA LEU A 94 1.24 -13.29 16.55
C LEU A 94 1.15 -14.44 17.57
N LYS A 95 0.11 -15.26 17.54
CA LYS A 95 0.00 -16.46 18.42
C LYS A 95 1.09 -17.49 18.14
N LEU A 96 1.51 -17.65 16.89
CA LEU A 96 2.63 -18.53 16.53
C LEU A 96 3.97 -17.94 16.99
N LEU A 97 4.15 -16.62 16.85
CA LEU A 97 5.32 -15.91 17.33
C LEU A 97 5.48 -16.05 18.86
N ASP A 98 4.39 -16.00 19.63
CA ASP A 98 4.42 -16.24 21.08
C ASP A 98 4.92 -17.65 21.45
N LYS A 99 4.61 -18.66 20.63
CA LYS A 99 5.02 -20.05 20.87
C LYS A 99 6.44 -20.35 20.39
N LEU A 100 6.84 -19.79 19.26
CA LEU A 100 8.06 -20.18 18.53
C LEU A 100 9.17 -19.12 18.64
N GLY A 101 8.85 -17.92 19.12
CA GLY A 101 9.72 -16.75 19.02
C GLY A 101 10.11 -16.48 17.56
N ARG A 102 11.33 -15.97 17.36
CA ARG A 102 11.88 -15.66 16.02
C ARG A 102 11.84 -16.83 15.02
N ASN A 103 11.78 -18.08 15.49
CA ASN A 103 11.71 -19.25 14.60
C ASN A 103 10.40 -19.34 13.79
N VAL A 104 9.37 -18.55 14.12
CA VAL A 104 8.14 -18.45 13.32
C VAL A 104 8.42 -18.14 11.85
N GLU A 105 9.49 -17.38 11.57
CA GLU A 105 9.91 -17.01 10.20
C GLU A 105 10.30 -18.22 9.34
N ASN A 106 10.80 -19.29 9.98
CA ASN A 106 11.19 -20.53 9.32
C ASN A 106 10.04 -21.55 9.26
N HIS A 107 8.90 -21.23 9.85
CA HIS A 107 7.73 -22.12 9.96
C HIS A 107 6.89 -22.10 8.68
N LEU A 108 7.54 -22.31 7.53
CA LEU A 108 6.95 -22.10 6.19
C LEU A 108 5.91 -23.15 5.77
N TYR A 109 5.71 -24.20 6.55
CA TYR A 109 4.65 -25.18 6.30
C TYR A 109 3.28 -24.69 6.82
N ASP A 110 3.26 -23.67 7.68
CA ASP A 110 2.03 -23.07 8.17
C ASP A 110 1.45 -22.08 7.13
N ASP A 111 0.15 -22.18 6.90
CA ASP A 111 -0.56 -21.41 5.88
C ASP A 111 -0.57 -19.91 6.19
N ASP A 112 -0.72 -19.52 7.45
CA ASP A 112 -0.77 -18.11 7.84
C ASP A 112 0.60 -17.46 7.68
N VAL A 113 1.67 -18.15 8.07
CA VAL A 113 3.05 -17.67 7.85
C VAL A 113 3.31 -17.47 6.35
N ARG A 114 2.86 -18.40 5.50
CA ARG A 114 2.98 -18.27 4.04
C ARG A 114 2.16 -17.09 3.50
N ASN A 115 0.92 -16.92 3.97
CA ASN A 115 0.04 -15.82 3.56
C ASN A 115 0.62 -14.46 3.94
N ILE A 116 1.10 -14.29 5.18
CA ILE A 116 1.80 -13.09 5.64
C ILE A 116 3.02 -12.78 4.75
N ASN A 117 3.86 -13.79 4.50
CA ASN A 117 5.05 -13.64 3.67
C ASN A 117 4.69 -13.26 2.22
N LYS A 118 3.67 -13.89 1.64
CA LYS A 118 3.20 -13.61 0.29
C LYS A 118 2.68 -12.18 0.17
N LEU A 119 1.77 -11.77 1.05
CA LEU A 119 1.17 -10.43 1.02
C LEU A 119 2.22 -9.34 1.22
N SER A 120 3.12 -9.51 2.19
CA SER A 120 4.21 -8.56 2.41
C SER A 120 5.16 -8.43 1.21
N ARG A 121 5.48 -9.55 0.54
CA ARG A 121 6.30 -9.54 -0.70
C ARG A 121 5.57 -8.86 -1.86
N MET A 122 4.27 -9.11 -2.02
CA MET A 122 3.47 -8.47 -3.06
C MET A 122 3.41 -6.95 -2.86
N HIS A 123 3.16 -6.50 -1.62
CA HIS A 123 3.20 -5.09 -1.25
C HIS A 123 4.55 -4.45 -1.60
N ALA A 124 5.65 -5.03 -1.12
CA ALA A 124 6.99 -4.51 -1.36
C ALA A 124 7.38 -4.51 -2.85
N SER A 125 6.97 -5.53 -3.60
CA SER A 125 7.21 -5.60 -5.05
C SER A 125 6.50 -4.48 -5.79
N GLU A 126 5.30 -4.11 -5.35
CA GLU A 126 4.58 -2.97 -5.90
C GLU A 126 5.23 -1.63 -5.52
N THR A 127 5.71 -1.48 -4.27
CA THR A 127 6.50 -0.32 -3.85
C THR A 127 7.70 -0.09 -4.79
N HIS A 128 8.49 -1.14 -5.05
CA HIS A 128 9.63 -1.05 -5.97
C HIS A 128 9.23 -0.65 -7.40
N ARG A 129 8.07 -1.11 -7.88
CA ARG A 129 7.54 -0.69 -9.18
C ARG A 129 7.18 0.80 -9.17
N LEU A 130 6.55 1.29 -8.11
CA LEU A 130 6.17 2.70 -7.98
C LEU A 130 7.40 3.62 -7.99
N TYR A 131 8.50 3.24 -7.35
CA TYR A 131 9.75 4.02 -7.41
C TYR A 131 10.25 4.28 -8.85
N GLY A 132 9.98 3.35 -9.78
CA GLY A 132 10.36 3.50 -11.19
C GLY A 132 9.24 4.02 -12.10
N PHE A 133 7.98 3.90 -11.71
CA PHE A 133 6.82 4.18 -12.58
C PHE A 133 6.01 5.40 -12.21
N VAL A 134 6.19 5.99 -11.03
CA VAL A 134 5.61 7.31 -10.75
C VAL A 134 6.14 8.29 -11.80
N ARG A 135 5.21 9.02 -12.44
CA ARG A 135 5.49 10.07 -13.41
C ARG A 135 4.90 11.35 -12.87
N PHE A 136 5.75 12.35 -12.68
CA PHE A 136 5.33 13.70 -12.34
C PHE A 136 5.06 14.47 -13.63
N GLU A 137 3.95 15.20 -13.61
CA GLU A 137 3.56 16.18 -14.62
C GLU A 137 3.55 17.54 -13.92
N VAL A 138 4.01 18.61 -14.58
CA VAL A 138 4.00 19.95 -13.99
C VAL A 138 2.58 20.51 -14.05
N ALA A 139 1.97 20.66 -12.87
CA ALA A 139 0.68 21.32 -12.71
C ALA A 139 0.84 22.84 -12.51
N GLY A 140 -0.30 23.55 -12.39
CA GLY A 140 -0.31 24.98 -12.06
C GLY A 140 0.55 25.30 -10.83
N ASN A 141 1.15 26.49 -10.81
CA ASN A 141 2.04 26.96 -9.73
C ASN A 141 3.32 26.13 -9.54
N ASN A 142 3.81 25.45 -10.59
CA ASN A 142 5.07 24.69 -10.57
C ASN A 142 5.07 23.53 -9.55
N ILE A 143 3.90 22.99 -9.24
CA ILE A 143 3.72 21.81 -8.38
C ILE A 143 3.85 20.57 -9.26
N LEU A 144 4.64 19.59 -8.82
CA LEU A 144 4.72 18.29 -9.47
C LEU A 144 3.54 17.41 -9.04
N TYR A 145 2.72 16.98 -9.98
CA TYR A 145 1.57 16.14 -9.68
C TYR A 145 1.73 14.78 -10.37
N ALA A 146 1.57 13.70 -9.60
CA ALA A 146 1.61 12.33 -10.10
C ALA A 146 0.34 11.57 -9.74
N ARG A 147 -0.17 10.79 -10.70
CA ARG A 147 -1.29 9.88 -10.51
C ARG A 147 -0.79 8.45 -10.40
N ILE A 148 -1.27 7.72 -9.39
CA ILE A 148 -1.03 6.29 -9.23
C ILE A 148 -2.35 5.56 -8.97
N GLU A 149 -2.38 4.29 -9.33
CA GLU A 149 -3.47 3.37 -8.99
C GLU A 149 -2.88 2.00 -8.61
N PRO A 150 -2.24 1.91 -7.43
CA PRO A 150 -1.69 0.67 -6.91
C PRO A 150 -2.78 -0.29 -6.43
N ASP A 151 -2.47 -1.59 -6.41
CA ASP A 151 -3.36 -2.59 -5.82
C ASP A 151 -3.46 -2.41 -4.31
N PHE A 152 -2.35 -2.04 -3.66
CA PHE A 152 -2.26 -1.88 -2.21
C PHE A 152 -2.13 -0.42 -1.79
N ASN A 153 -2.34 -0.13 -0.50
CA ASN A 153 -2.07 1.19 0.04
C ASN A 153 -0.54 1.40 0.13
N GLN A 154 -0.03 2.37 -0.64
CA GLN A 154 1.42 2.55 -0.84
C GLN A 154 1.92 3.92 -0.37
N LEU A 155 1.03 4.89 -0.14
CA LEU A 155 1.41 6.29 0.05
C LEU A 155 2.41 6.47 1.18
N GLU A 156 2.14 5.86 2.34
CA GLU A 156 3.02 5.95 3.52
C GLU A 156 4.41 5.35 3.30
N VAL A 157 4.51 4.35 2.41
CA VAL A 157 5.78 3.67 2.14
C VAL A 157 6.58 4.40 1.08
N ILE A 158 5.92 4.98 0.07
CA ILE A 158 6.61 5.66 -1.04
C ILE A 158 6.92 7.13 -0.74
N ALA A 159 6.12 7.81 0.08
CA ALA A 159 6.27 9.24 0.35
C ALA A 159 7.67 9.61 0.88
N PRO A 160 8.29 8.88 1.83
CA PRO A 160 9.66 9.17 2.27
C PRO A 160 10.68 9.16 1.12
N TYR A 161 10.57 8.20 0.21
CA TYR A 161 11.49 8.07 -0.93
C TYR A 161 11.37 9.27 -1.88
N PHE A 162 10.14 9.72 -2.17
CA PHE A 162 9.93 10.88 -3.04
C PHE A 162 10.25 12.20 -2.35
N ALA A 163 10.05 12.30 -1.03
CA ALA A 163 10.44 13.46 -0.23
C ALA A 163 11.97 13.67 -0.29
N ASP A 164 12.75 12.60 -0.14
CA ASP A 164 14.21 12.66 -0.23
C ASP A 164 14.67 13.01 -1.65
N ARG A 165 14.11 12.33 -2.67
CA ARG A 165 14.54 12.47 -4.07
C ARG A 165 14.10 13.77 -4.75
N TYR A 166 12.93 14.28 -4.41
CA TYR A 166 12.33 15.50 -4.98
C TYR A 166 12.17 16.59 -3.92
N ASN A 167 13.12 16.69 -2.98
CA ASN A 167 13.08 17.66 -1.87
C ASN A 167 13.01 19.13 -2.30
N SER A 168 13.48 19.46 -3.50
CA SER A 168 13.52 20.83 -4.02
C SER A 168 12.23 21.27 -4.73
N HIS A 169 11.21 20.41 -4.79
CA HIS A 169 9.96 20.68 -5.48
C HIS A 169 8.77 20.39 -4.57
N LEU A 170 7.71 21.18 -4.74
CA LEU A 170 6.41 20.84 -4.19
C LEU A 170 5.83 19.71 -5.01
N TRP A 171 5.32 18.67 -4.35
CA TRP A 171 4.76 17.54 -5.08
C TRP A 171 3.54 16.93 -4.41
N ILE A 172 2.70 16.33 -5.24
CA ILE A 172 1.51 15.57 -4.85
C ILE A 172 1.55 14.24 -5.57
N ILE A 173 1.45 13.13 -4.83
CA ILE A 173 1.25 11.79 -5.37
C ILE A 173 -0.15 11.35 -4.97
N HIS A 174 -1.05 11.28 -5.94
CA HIS A 174 -2.46 10.95 -5.77
C HIS A 174 -2.72 9.48 -6.10
N ASP A 175 -3.12 8.69 -5.11
CA ASP A 175 -3.72 7.37 -5.26
C ASP A 175 -5.20 7.51 -5.62
N LEU A 176 -5.52 7.36 -6.91
CA LEU A 176 -6.88 7.52 -7.43
C LEU A 176 -7.81 6.37 -7.00
N ALA A 177 -7.26 5.20 -6.64
CA ALA A 177 -8.08 4.06 -6.23
C ALA A 177 -8.70 4.30 -4.84
N ARG A 178 -7.97 5.03 -3.98
CA ARG A 178 -8.37 5.34 -2.60
C ARG A 178 -8.81 6.80 -2.41
N ASN A 179 -8.65 7.66 -3.42
CA ASN A 179 -8.81 9.12 -3.30
C ASN A 179 -7.99 9.72 -2.16
N MET A 180 -6.74 9.24 -2.02
CA MET A 180 -5.79 9.68 -1.01
C MET A 180 -4.57 10.27 -1.71
N ALA A 181 -3.96 11.30 -1.14
CA ALA A 181 -2.74 11.87 -1.68
C ALA A 181 -1.67 12.07 -0.61
N ALA A 182 -0.43 11.80 -0.98
CA ALA A 182 0.74 12.29 -0.26
C ALA A 182 1.10 13.68 -0.83
N ILE A 183 1.09 14.70 0.03
CA ILE A 183 1.33 16.10 -0.33
C ILE A 183 2.59 16.57 0.40
N PHE A 184 3.60 17.01 -0.33
CA PHE A 184 4.87 17.48 0.21
C PHE A 184 5.07 18.97 -0.04
N ASN A 185 5.46 19.69 1.02
CA ASN A 185 5.59 21.14 1.02
C ASN A 185 7.05 21.64 0.87
N GLY A 186 8.01 20.75 0.59
CA GLY A 186 9.45 21.07 0.58
C GLY A 186 10.19 20.73 1.87
N SER A 187 9.48 20.42 2.95
CA SER A 187 10.07 20.06 4.24
C SER A 187 9.44 18.80 4.85
N GLU A 188 8.12 18.72 4.82
CA GLU A 188 7.34 17.60 5.36
C GLU A 188 6.28 17.17 4.34
N TYR A 189 5.79 15.96 4.51
CA TYR A 189 4.64 15.46 3.76
C TYR A 189 3.51 15.08 4.70
N ILE A 190 2.28 15.25 4.22
CA ILE A 190 1.07 14.75 4.85
C ILE A 190 0.37 13.78 3.92
N ILE A 191 -0.41 12.86 4.47
CA ILE A 191 -1.28 11.95 3.71
C ILE A 191 -2.72 12.25 4.11
N THR A 192 -3.55 12.58 3.14
CA THR A 192 -4.93 13.01 3.36
C THR A 192 -5.82 12.62 2.19
N GLU A 193 -7.13 12.58 2.43
CA GLU A 193 -8.12 12.48 1.36
C GLU A 193 -7.96 13.65 0.38
N TYR A 194 -8.07 13.34 -0.91
CA TYR A 194 -7.94 14.31 -1.98
C TYR A 194 -8.82 13.89 -3.16
N HIS A 195 -9.80 14.73 -3.49
CA HIS A 195 -10.76 14.50 -4.59
C HIS A 195 -10.54 15.40 -5.80
N GLY A 196 -9.42 16.14 -5.83
CA GLY A 196 -9.11 17.06 -6.92
C GLY A 196 -8.42 16.38 -8.11
N ASN A 197 -8.35 17.12 -9.22
CA ASN A 197 -7.45 16.82 -10.33
C ASN A 197 -6.68 18.09 -10.71
N MET A 198 -5.36 18.10 -10.57
CA MET A 198 -4.54 19.27 -10.93
C MET A 198 -4.14 19.32 -12.40
N LEU A 199 -4.46 18.28 -13.18
CA LEU A 199 -4.02 18.13 -14.57
C LEU A 199 -5.09 18.48 -15.61
N ASP A 200 -6.20 19.11 -15.20
CA ASP A 200 -7.31 19.42 -16.12
C ASP A 200 -6.95 20.44 -17.22
N ASN A 201 -5.80 21.13 -17.10
CA ASN A 201 -5.26 22.02 -18.13
C ASN A 201 -3.75 21.80 -18.28
N GLU A 202 -3.34 20.74 -18.99
CA GLU A 202 -1.92 20.50 -19.32
C GLU A 202 -1.30 21.76 -19.96
N SER A 203 -0.25 22.31 -19.33
CA SER A 203 0.42 23.49 -19.86
C SER A 203 1.07 23.17 -21.21
N ARG A 204 1.18 24.17 -22.10
CA ARG A 204 1.92 24.00 -23.37
C ARG A 204 3.35 23.50 -23.15
N THR A 205 3.95 23.93 -22.05
CA THR A 205 5.29 23.51 -21.61
C THR A 205 5.32 22.01 -21.26
N GLU A 206 4.38 21.53 -20.46
CA GLU A 206 4.26 20.11 -20.10
C GLU A 206 4.12 19.24 -21.36
N ILE A 207 3.24 19.63 -22.29
CA ILE A 207 3.08 18.92 -23.57
C ILE A 207 4.40 18.85 -24.36
N SER A 208 5.22 19.91 -24.33
CA SER A 208 6.54 19.88 -24.99
C SER A 208 7.51 18.90 -24.32
N PHE A 209 7.56 18.85 -23.00
CA PHE A 209 8.38 17.87 -22.28
C PHE A 209 7.96 16.42 -22.56
N GLN A 210 6.65 16.15 -22.59
CA GLN A 210 6.15 14.82 -22.92
C GLN A 210 6.54 14.37 -24.34
N LYS A 211 6.52 15.28 -25.31
CA LYS A 211 7.00 15.00 -26.68
C LYS A 211 8.48 14.70 -26.71
N MET A 212 9.30 15.52 -26.06
CA MET A 212 10.76 15.30 -25.97
C MET A 212 11.09 13.95 -25.33
N TRP A 213 10.37 13.57 -24.27
CA TRP A 213 10.51 12.26 -23.63
C TRP A 213 10.25 11.10 -24.61
N ILE A 214 9.20 11.21 -25.42
CA ILE A 214 8.85 10.18 -26.39
C ILE A 214 9.85 10.11 -27.54
N GLU A 215 10.29 11.26 -28.05
CA GLU A 215 11.33 11.33 -29.08
C GLU A 215 12.64 10.69 -28.59
N TYR A 216 13.05 11.02 -27.36
CA TYR A 216 14.20 10.39 -26.71
C TYR A 216 14.04 8.87 -26.59
N LEU A 217 12.89 8.39 -26.10
CA LEU A 217 12.63 6.96 -25.97
C LEU A 217 12.67 6.25 -27.32
N ASN A 218 12.06 6.85 -28.35
CA ASN A 218 12.05 6.29 -29.70
C ASN A 218 13.45 6.25 -30.31
N ALA A 219 14.28 7.28 -30.08
CA ALA A 219 15.66 7.33 -30.55
C ALA A 219 16.53 6.24 -29.92
N LEU A 220 16.30 5.90 -28.65
CA LEU A 220 17.01 4.82 -27.96
C LEU A 220 16.46 3.42 -28.24
N THR A 221 15.25 3.31 -28.81
CA THR A 221 14.60 2.01 -29.03
C THR A 221 15.22 1.29 -30.21
N ILE A 222 15.85 0.13 -29.95
CA ILE A 222 16.31 -0.80 -30.99
C ILE A 222 15.11 -1.64 -31.43
N LYS A 223 14.58 -1.39 -32.63
CA LYS A 223 13.33 -2.01 -33.13
C LYS A 223 13.42 -3.53 -33.20
N GLU A 224 14.59 -4.07 -33.55
CA GLU A 224 14.86 -5.49 -33.67
C GLU A 224 14.84 -6.23 -32.32
N ARG A 225 14.97 -5.50 -31.21
CA ARG A 225 14.92 -6.04 -29.83
C ARG A 225 13.55 -5.88 -29.18
N LEU A 226 12.54 -5.42 -29.92
CA LEU A 226 11.21 -5.18 -29.38
C LEU A 226 10.53 -6.51 -29.01
N ASN A 227 10.29 -6.71 -27.71
CA ASN A 227 9.50 -7.83 -27.20
C ASN A 227 8.32 -7.28 -26.39
N LEU A 228 7.14 -7.25 -27.01
CA LEU A 228 5.94 -6.67 -26.42
C LEU A 228 5.39 -7.49 -25.24
N ASP A 229 5.56 -8.82 -25.26
CA ASP A 229 5.09 -9.68 -24.19
C ASP A 229 5.95 -9.52 -22.93
N LEU A 230 7.27 -9.48 -23.09
CA LEU A 230 8.18 -9.15 -21.99
C LEU A 230 7.91 -7.73 -21.46
N GLN A 231 7.67 -6.76 -22.35
CA GLN A 231 7.31 -5.41 -21.93
C GLN A 231 5.99 -5.39 -21.14
N LYS A 232 4.99 -6.20 -21.51
CA LYS A 232 3.72 -6.32 -20.76
C LYS A 232 3.93 -6.95 -19.38
N GLN A 233 4.83 -7.93 -19.28
CA GLN A 233 5.19 -8.53 -17.98
C GLN A 233 5.94 -7.54 -17.07
N LYS A 234 6.85 -6.72 -17.63
CA LYS A 234 7.65 -5.76 -16.86
C LYS A 234 6.91 -4.46 -16.55
N VAL A 235 6.02 -4.03 -17.43
CA VAL A 235 5.18 -2.82 -17.28
C VAL A 235 3.71 -3.23 -17.46
N PRO A 236 3.03 -3.59 -16.35
CA PRO A 236 1.64 -4.03 -16.39
C PRO A 236 0.71 -2.99 -17.04
N LEU A 237 -0.29 -3.45 -17.78
CA LEU A 237 -1.23 -2.57 -18.51
C LEU A 237 -1.92 -1.55 -17.60
N LYS A 238 -2.27 -1.95 -16.37
CA LYS A 238 -2.87 -1.06 -15.36
C LYS A 238 -1.97 0.14 -15.01
N THR A 239 -0.65 0.00 -15.08
CA THR A 239 0.30 1.08 -14.78
C THR A 239 0.52 1.97 -16.00
N ARG A 240 0.44 1.40 -17.21
CA ARG A 240 0.69 2.12 -18.47
C ARG A 240 -0.22 3.32 -18.68
N LYS A 241 -1.46 3.31 -18.16
CA LYS A 241 -2.38 4.45 -18.27
C LYS A 241 -1.85 5.74 -17.64
N HIS A 242 -0.93 5.62 -16.67
CA HIS A 242 -0.31 6.75 -15.98
C HIS A 242 1.09 7.10 -16.53
N LEU A 243 1.56 6.38 -17.55
CA LEU A 243 2.88 6.57 -18.14
C LEU A 243 2.80 7.30 -19.48
N THR A 244 3.48 8.45 -19.58
CA THR A 244 3.54 9.31 -20.77
C THR A 244 3.88 8.54 -22.05
N GLU A 245 4.87 7.65 -21.98
CA GLU A 245 5.35 6.86 -23.12
C GLU A 245 4.30 5.89 -23.71
N PHE A 246 3.24 5.57 -22.97
CA PHE A 246 2.15 4.70 -23.42
C PHE A 246 0.85 5.46 -23.74
N LYS A 247 0.63 6.66 -23.16
CA LYS A 247 -0.56 7.49 -23.43
C LYS A 247 -0.65 7.97 -24.88
N LEU A 248 0.47 8.30 -25.51
CA LEU A 248 0.49 8.91 -26.85
C LEU A 248 0.52 7.90 -28.00
N LYS A 249 0.75 6.60 -27.73
CA LYS A 249 0.71 5.54 -28.75
C LYS A 249 -0.69 5.02 -29.06
N SER A 250 -1.70 5.31 -28.23
CA SER A 250 -3.06 4.77 -28.39
C SER A 250 -3.94 5.54 -29.39
N LYS A 251 -3.37 6.45 -30.19
CA LYS A 251 -4.10 7.24 -31.20
C LYS A 251 -3.80 6.84 -32.65
N ASN A 252 -3.06 5.76 -32.90
CA ASN A 252 -2.78 5.24 -34.23
C ASN A 252 -3.25 3.79 -34.38
#